data_AF-A0AAD5CQP0-F1
#
_entry.id   AF-A0AAD5CQP0-F1
#
_cell.length_a   1.000
_cell.length_b   1.000
_cell.length_c   1.000
_cell.angle_alpha   90.00
_cell.angle_beta   90.00
_cell.angle_gamma   90.00
#
_symmetry.space_group_name_H-M   'P 1'
#
loop_
_entity.id
_entity.type
_entity.pdbx_description
1 polymer ?
#
loop_
_entity_poly.entity_id
_entity_poly.type
_entity_poly.pdbx_seq_one_letter_code
_entity_poly.pdbx_strand_id
1 'polypeptide(L)'
;MQLLCRSLLPSATAMSALPSAQARRMVCVWPGMRQICLRKNLMYGFMQLFSFPFKTLRGVSRSLGVSRLCSISNMSSSLQIELVPCLQDNYAYLLHDLDTGTVGVVDPSESLPIVDALSRNNRNLNYILNTHHHFDHTGGNVDLKARYGAKVIGSNIDRDRIPGIDISLNDGDTWMFAGHEVHVIATPGHTKASGAIFTGDTLFSLSCGKLFEGTPEQMHLSLEKLTLLPEDTNIYCGHEYTLSNSKFALSIEPENEELQSYAANIANLRKKNLP
;
A
#
# COMPACT_ATOMS: atom_id res chain seq x y z
N MET A 1 51.86 15.64 -32.10
CA MET A 1 52.10 16.08 -30.71
C MET A 1 51.30 15.15 -29.81
N GLN A 2 51.75 13.95 -29.40
CA GLN A 2 52.94 13.56 -28.60
C GLN A 2 52.98 14.15 -27.18
N LEU A 3 53.28 13.25 -26.22
CA LEU A 3 53.54 13.38 -24.76
C LEU A 3 52.30 13.10 -23.88
N LEU A 4 52.09 11.96 -23.19
CA LEU A 4 52.93 10.96 -22.49
C LEU A 4 53.65 11.49 -21.23
N CYS A 5 53.15 11.10 -20.04
CA CYS A 5 53.89 10.88 -18.77
C CYS A 5 52.91 10.19 -17.78
N ARG A 6 52.96 8.89 -17.46
CA ARG A 6 53.79 8.18 -16.44
C ARG A 6 54.14 9.07 -15.24
N SER A 7 54.08 8.70 -13.97
CA SER A 7 53.77 7.53 -13.13
C SER A 7 54.29 7.93 -11.73
N LEU A 8 53.77 7.38 -10.61
CA LEU A 8 54.53 6.96 -9.41
C LEU A 8 53.62 6.85 -8.17
N LEU A 9 53.37 5.62 -7.73
CA LEU A 9 53.23 5.24 -6.32
C LEU A 9 54.63 5.19 -5.68
N PRO A 10 54.74 5.25 -4.34
CA PRO A 10 55.11 4.00 -3.66
C PRO A 10 54.57 3.80 -2.23
N SER A 11 54.50 2.50 -1.90
CA SER A 11 54.92 1.82 -0.65
C SER A 11 54.14 1.93 0.67
N ALA A 12 53.85 0.72 1.15
CA ALA A 12 53.33 0.28 2.44
C ALA A 12 54.31 0.41 3.63
N THR A 13 53.73 0.38 4.86
CA THR A 13 54.18 -0.23 6.13
C THR A 13 53.26 0.33 7.24
N ALA A 14 52.93 -0.25 8.40
CA ALA A 14 53.08 -1.56 9.03
C ALA A 14 52.25 -1.53 10.34
N MET A 15 51.72 -2.70 10.71
CA MET A 15 51.44 -3.24 12.05
C MET A 15 51.34 -2.32 13.29
N SER A 16 50.24 -2.49 14.04
CA SER A 16 50.27 -2.53 15.50
C SER A 16 49.19 -3.46 16.06
N ALA A 17 49.61 -4.42 16.88
CA ALA A 17 48.77 -5.40 17.57
C ALA A 17 48.51 -5.01 19.04
N LEU A 18 47.29 -5.31 19.52
CA LEU A 18 46.80 -5.79 20.84
C LEU A 18 47.35 -5.22 22.17
N PRO A 19 46.49 -5.10 23.23
CA PRO A 19 46.13 -6.24 24.10
C PRO A 19 44.63 -6.30 24.47
N SER A 20 43.95 -7.45 24.36
CA SER A 20 43.66 -8.43 25.41
C SER A 20 43.26 -7.90 26.81
N ALA A 21 42.01 -8.11 27.21
CA ALA A 21 41.63 -8.30 28.61
C ALA A 21 40.53 -9.38 28.72
N GLN A 22 40.91 -10.54 29.24
CA GLN A 22 40.03 -11.57 29.77
C GLN A 22 39.53 -11.16 31.16
N ALA A 23 38.24 -11.38 31.44
CA ALA A 23 37.77 -11.58 32.81
C ALA A 23 36.58 -12.56 32.86
N ARG A 24 36.94 -13.82 33.12
CA ARG A 24 36.35 -14.83 34.03
C ARG A 24 34.83 -15.13 34.04
N ARG A 25 34.58 -16.42 33.80
CA ARG A 25 33.43 -17.26 34.21
C ARG A 25 33.20 -17.33 35.73
N MET A 26 31.93 -17.50 36.12
CA MET A 26 31.33 -18.42 37.15
C MET A 26 29.80 -18.30 36.95
N VAL A 27 28.98 -19.29 36.57
CA VAL A 27 28.65 -20.68 36.99
C VAL A 27 27.77 -20.79 38.25
N CYS A 28 26.56 -21.36 38.01
CA CYS A 28 25.63 -22.09 38.90
C CYS A 28 24.85 -21.27 39.96
N VAL A 29 23.57 -21.54 40.30
CA VAL A 29 22.85 -22.81 40.54
C VAL A 29 21.33 -22.62 40.35
N TRP A 30 20.66 -23.59 39.73
CA TRP A 30 19.21 -23.94 39.82
C TRP A 30 19.03 -24.95 40.98
N PRO A 31 17.90 -25.05 41.72
CA PRO A 31 16.78 -25.87 41.22
C PRO A 31 15.37 -25.68 41.88
N GLY A 32 14.37 -26.37 41.30
CA GLY A 32 13.22 -26.96 42.00
C GLY A 32 11.84 -26.54 41.46
N MET A 33 11.21 -27.20 40.47
CA MET A 33 10.53 -28.51 40.42
C MET A 33 9.38 -28.76 41.42
N ARG A 34 8.14 -28.86 40.90
CA ARG A 34 7.17 -30.01 40.94
C ARG A 34 5.74 -29.46 40.73
N GLN A 35 5.02 -29.69 39.63
CA GLN A 35 4.41 -30.89 39.00
C GLN A 35 3.10 -31.37 39.67
N ILE A 36 2.14 -31.78 38.81
CA ILE A 36 0.97 -32.68 39.00
C ILE A 36 -0.37 -31.97 39.31
N CYS A 37 -1.56 -32.31 38.77
CA CYS A 37 -2.05 -33.04 37.59
C CYS A 37 -3.61 -33.07 37.67
N LEU A 38 -4.26 -33.31 36.52
CA LEU A 38 -5.53 -34.05 36.29
C LEU A 38 -6.93 -33.46 36.60
N ARG A 39 -7.73 -33.44 35.51
CA ARG A 39 -9.12 -33.98 35.33
C ARG A 39 -10.27 -33.20 36.00
N LYS A 40 -11.51 -33.13 35.48
CA LYS A 40 -12.23 -33.58 34.27
C LYS A 40 -13.67 -33.03 34.38
N ASN A 41 -14.40 -32.98 33.26
CA ASN A 41 -15.87 -33.17 33.11
C ASN A 41 -16.81 -32.07 33.64
N LEU A 42 -18.06 -31.86 33.18
CA LEU A 42 -18.86 -32.14 31.96
C LEU A 42 -20.30 -31.64 32.29
N MET A 43 -21.11 -31.26 31.27
CA MET A 43 -22.60 -31.22 31.20
C MET A 43 -23.36 -30.04 31.86
N TYR A 44 -24.14 -29.21 31.12
CA TYR A 44 -25.43 -29.37 30.38
C TYR A 44 -26.71 -29.27 31.25
N GLY A 45 -27.70 -28.50 30.78
CA GLY A 45 -29.15 -28.71 31.09
C GLY A 45 -29.96 -27.43 31.42
N PHE A 46 -30.76 -26.89 30.48
CA PHE A 46 -32.24 -27.00 30.38
C PHE A 46 -33.03 -26.05 31.32
N MET A 47 -33.65 -24.95 30.82
CA MET A 47 -35.01 -24.80 30.23
C MET A 47 -36.19 -24.77 31.23
N GLN A 48 -36.97 -23.67 31.22
CA GLN A 48 -38.45 -23.60 31.42
C GLN A 48 -38.91 -22.13 31.22
N LEU A 49 -39.68 -21.76 30.18
CA LEU A 49 -41.14 -21.84 29.95
C LEU A 49 -41.99 -20.96 30.89
N PHE A 50 -42.74 -19.98 30.34
CA PHE A 50 -44.23 -19.93 30.29
C PHE A 50 -44.81 -18.57 29.80
N SER A 51 -45.50 -18.64 28.65
CA SER A 51 -46.80 -18.08 28.18
C SER A 51 -47.46 -16.76 28.69
N PHE A 52 -47.75 -15.85 27.72
CA PHE A 52 -49.01 -15.13 27.31
C PHE A 52 -49.94 -14.41 28.35
N PRO A 53 -50.91 -13.50 28.00
CA PRO A 53 -51.50 -13.16 26.68
C PRO A 53 -51.79 -11.64 26.37
N PHE A 54 -52.29 -11.44 25.14
CA PHE A 54 -52.89 -10.27 24.49
C PHE A 54 -54.00 -9.50 25.26
N LYS A 55 -54.12 -8.17 25.03
CA LYS A 55 -55.36 -7.49 24.59
C LYS A 55 -55.15 -6.03 24.13
N THR A 56 -55.94 -5.67 23.13
CA THR A 56 -56.06 -4.44 22.31
C THR A 56 -56.62 -3.20 23.02
N LEU A 57 -56.19 -1.99 22.60
CA LEU A 57 -56.97 -0.73 22.67
C LEU A 57 -56.60 0.22 21.51
N ARG A 58 -57.63 0.82 20.90
CA ARG A 58 -57.58 1.88 19.88
C ARG A 58 -57.30 3.25 20.53
N GLY A 59 -56.59 4.14 19.85
CA GLY A 59 -56.71 5.59 20.10
C GLY A 59 -55.56 6.50 19.62
N VAL A 60 -55.84 7.26 18.56
CA VAL A 60 -55.39 8.65 18.28
C VAL A 60 -53.92 8.95 17.94
N SER A 61 -53.75 9.35 16.67
CA SER A 61 -52.81 10.31 16.08
C SER A 61 -51.74 10.94 16.99
N ARG A 62 -50.46 10.75 16.62
CA ARG A 62 -49.41 11.78 16.67
C ARG A 62 -48.30 11.49 15.66
N SER A 63 -48.20 12.43 14.73
CA SER A 63 -47.08 12.87 13.92
C SER A 63 -45.66 12.48 14.38
N LEU A 64 -44.87 12.07 13.38
CA LEU A 64 -43.43 12.29 13.17
C LEU A 64 -42.45 11.82 14.24
N GLY A 65 -41.61 10.86 13.83
CA GLY A 65 -40.40 10.50 14.55
C GLY A 65 -39.89 9.10 14.23
N VAL A 66 -39.91 8.67 12.95
CA VAL A 66 -39.12 7.50 12.56
C VAL A 66 -37.67 7.98 12.47
N SER A 67 -37.00 8.09 13.62
CA SER A 67 -35.56 7.99 13.69
C SER A 67 -35.22 6.57 13.25
N ARG A 68 -35.12 6.39 11.93
CA ARG A 68 -34.40 5.27 11.34
C ARG A 68 -32.96 5.50 11.75
N LEU A 69 -32.61 5.00 12.94
CA LEU A 69 -31.24 4.65 13.26
C LEU A 69 -30.85 3.62 12.20
N CYS A 70 -30.38 4.11 11.06
CA CYS A 70 -29.44 3.37 10.27
C CYS A 70 -28.24 3.16 11.20
N SER A 71 -28.26 2.04 11.90
CA SER A 71 -27.05 1.35 12.29
C SER A 71 -26.16 1.36 11.05
N ILE A 72 -25.15 2.22 11.04
CA ILE A 72 -24.03 2.11 10.10
C ILE A 72 -23.30 0.85 10.56
N SER A 73 -23.82 -0.29 10.10
CA SER A 73 -23.18 -1.57 10.21
C SER A 73 -21.88 -1.47 9.43
N ASN A 74 -20.76 -1.69 10.13
CA ASN A 74 -19.43 -1.96 9.60
C ASN A 74 -19.47 -2.31 8.11
N MET A 75 -19.07 -1.35 7.26
CA MET A 75 -18.89 -1.57 5.85
C MET A 75 -17.67 -2.48 5.70
N SER A 76 -17.89 -3.78 5.53
CA SER A 76 -16.94 -4.63 4.81
C SER A 76 -16.61 -3.88 3.52
N SER A 77 -15.35 -3.48 3.31
CA SER A 77 -15.02 -2.54 2.23
C SER A 77 -15.48 -3.10 0.89
N SER A 78 -16.47 -2.45 0.28
CA SER A 78 -16.99 -2.75 -1.06
C SER A 78 -15.99 -2.39 -2.17
N LEU A 79 -14.81 -1.90 -1.82
CA LEU A 79 -13.74 -1.56 -2.75
C LEU A 79 -12.88 -2.78 -3.07
N GLN A 80 -12.85 -3.19 -4.33
CA GLN A 80 -11.91 -4.18 -4.86
C GLN A 80 -10.81 -3.49 -5.65
N ILE A 81 -9.56 -3.92 -5.43
CA ILE A 81 -8.39 -3.40 -6.13
C ILE A 81 -7.88 -4.51 -7.06
N GLU A 82 -7.85 -4.22 -8.35
CA GLU A 82 -7.33 -5.10 -9.40
C GLU A 82 -6.03 -4.50 -9.96
N LEU A 83 -4.94 -5.25 -9.84
CA LEU A 83 -3.65 -4.89 -10.43
C LEU A 83 -3.65 -5.23 -11.93
N VAL A 84 -3.27 -4.25 -12.75
CA VAL A 84 -3.17 -4.36 -14.21
C VAL A 84 -1.72 -4.11 -14.63
N PRO A 85 -0.97 -5.16 -15.03
CA PRO A 85 0.39 -4.98 -15.54
C PRO A 85 0.37 -4.14 -16.81
N CYS A 86 1.25 -3.15 -16.88
CA CYS A 86 1.44 -2.27 -18.03
C CYS A 86 2.93 -2.18 -18.37
N LEU A 87 3.25 -1.86 -19.63
CA LEU A 87 4.61 -1.71 -20.11
C LEU A 87 5.48 -2.93 -19.75
N GLN A 88 6.64 -2.71 -19.11
CA GLN A 88 7.57 -3.77 -18.72
C GLN A 88 7.36 -4.23 -17.27
N ASP A 89 7.21 -3.27 -16.35
CA ASP A 89 7.15 -3.54 -14.91
C ASP A 89 6.21 -2.58 -14.16
N ASN A 90 5.46 -1.73 -14.86
CA ASN A 90 4.51 -0.81 -14.23
C ASN A 90 3.24 -1.55 -13.79
N TYR A 91 2.66 -1.08 -12.69
CA TYR A 91 1.33 -1.47 -12.24
C TYR A 91 0.38 -0.28 -12.24
N ALA A 92 -0.71 -0.44 -13.00
CA ALA A 92 -1.91 0.36 -12.80
C ALA A 92 -2.87 -0.39 -11.86
N TYR A 93 -3.75 0.35 -11.18
CA TYR A 93 -4.69 -0.25 -10.23
C TYR A 93 -6.12 0.17 -10.56
N LEU A 94 -6.95 -0.79 -10.97
CA LEU A 94 -8.39 -0.59 -11.11
C LEU A 94 -9.06 -0.67 -9.75
N LEU A 95 -9.84 0.35 -9.42
CA LEU A 95 -10.60 0.48 -8.19
C LEU A 95 -12.06 0.24 -8.52
N HIS A 96 -12.62 -0.88 -8.07
CA HIS A 96 -14.02 -1.23 -8.31
C HIS A 96 -14.81 -1.06 -7.02
N ASP A 97 -15.66 -0.04 -6.96
CA ASP A 97 -16.66 0.04 -5.89
C ASP A 97 -17.86 -0.84 -6.24
N LEU A 98 -18.07 -1.90 -5.48
CA LEU A 98 -19.10 -2.89 -5.77
C LEU A 98 -20.52 -2.39 -5.49
N ASP A 99 -20.68 -1.39 -4.61
CA ASP A 99 -21.99 -0.89 -4.21
C ASP A 99 -22.58 0.05 -5.26
N THR A 100 -21.77 0.96 -5.80
CA THR A 100 -22.19 1.95 -6.80
C THR A 100 -21.86 1.53 -8.22
N GLY A 101 -20.92 0.60 -8.39
CA GLY A 101 -20.35 0.23 -9.69
C GLY A 101 -19.38 1.27 -10.25
N THR A 102 -18.99 2.28 -9.46
CA THR A 102 -18.00 3.29 -9.84
C THR A 102 -16.64 2.63 -10.02
N VAL A 103 -15.95 2.99 -11.11
CA VAL A 103 -14.60 2.50 -11.39
C VAL A 103 -13.61 3.65 -11.49
N GLY A 104 -12.50 3.52 -10.77
CA GLY A 104 -11.31 4.37 -10.90
C GLY A 104 -10.14 3.58 -11.46
N VAL A 105 -9.15 4.25 -12.03
CA VAL A 105 -7.84 3.67 -12.33
C VAL A 105 -6.75 4.57 -11.75
N VAL A 106 -5.78 3.98 -11.08
CA VAL A 106 -4.57 4.66 -10.63
C VAL A 106 -3.45 4.40 -11.64
N ASP A 107 -2.76 5.45 -12.04
CA ASP A 107 -1.57 5.45 -12.91
C ASP A 107 -1.67 4.60 -14.19
N PRO A 108 -2.63 4.88 -15.09
CA PRO A 108 -2.71 4.16 -16.35
C PRO A 108 -1.54 4.53 -17.28
N SER A 109 -0.48 3.72 -17.28
CA SER A 109 0.69 3.88 -18.15
C SER A 109 0.31 3.92 -19.64
N GLU A 110 -0.61 3.04 -20.03
CA GLU A 110 -1.13 2.90 -21.39
C GLU A 110 -2.62 2.56 -21.35
N SER A 111 -3.36 2.96 -22.37
CA SER A 111 -4.83 2.87 -22.38
C SER A 111 -5.34 1.44 -22.64
N LEU A 112 -4.66 0.66 -23.47
CA LEU A 112 -5.14 -0.65 -23.93
C LEU A 112 -5.33 -1.69 -22.81
N PRO A 113 -4.36 -1.93 -21.90
CA PRO A 113 -4.54 -2.91 -20.81
C PRO A 113 -5.73 -2.57 -19.91
N ILE A 114 -5.97 -1.28 -19.67
CA ILE A 114 -7.09 -0.80 -18.86
C ILE A 114 -8.41 -1.04 -19.60
N VAL A 115 -8.47 -0.72 -20.90
CA VAL A 115 -9.63 -0.98 -21.75
C VAL A 115 -9.98 -2.47 -21.77
N ASP A 116 -8.99 -3.33 -21.94
CA ASP A 116 -9.18 -4.79 -21.96
C ASP A 116 -9.71 -5.30 -20.62
N ALA A 117 -9.15 -4.79 -19.52
CA ALA A 117 -9.61 -5.14 -18.17
C ALA A 117 -11.07 -4.72 -17.92
N LEU A 118 -11.45 -3.49 -18.29
CA LEU A 118 -12.81 -2.97 -18.15
C LEU A 118 -13.81 -3.73 -19.03
N SER A 119 -13.39 -4.12 -20.25
CA SER A 119 -14.24 -4.78 -21.23
C SER A 119 -14.64 -6.19 -20.80
N ARG A 120 -13.80 -6.91 -20.03
CA ARG A 120 -14.12 -8.24 -19.49
C ARG A 120 -15.39 -8.27 -18.64
N ASN A 121 -15.68 -7.16 -17.95
CA ASN A 121 -16.82 -7.04 -17.04
C ASN A 121 -17.84 -5.98 -17.50
N ASN A 122 -17.71 -5.49 -18.75
CA ASN A 122 -18.56 -4.45 -19.34
C ASN A 122 -18.74 -3.22 -18.42
N ARG A 123 -17.64 -2.77 -17.79
CA ARG A 123 -17.61 -1.63 -16.88
C ARG A 123 -17.22 -0.35 -17.61
N ASN A 124 -17.75 0.78 -17.15
CA ASN A 124 -17.31 2.11 -17.58
C ASN A 124 -16.26 2.66 -16.60
N LEU A 125 -15.37 3.55 -17.07
CA LEU A 125 -14.39 4.23 -16.23
C LEU A 125 -14.90 5.62 -15.81
N ASN A 126 -14.87 5.92 -14.52
CA ASN A 126 -15.32 7.20 -13.98
C ASN A 126 -14.16 8.15 -13.67
N TYR A 127 -13.07 7.62 -13.11
CA TYR A 127 -11.98 8.42 -12.59
C TYR A 127 -10.61 7.86 -12.99
N ILE A 128 -9.68 8.75 -13.25
CA ILE A 128 -8.25 8.45 -13.43
C ILE A 128 -7.52 9.22 -12.33
N LEU A 129 -6.72 8.54 -11.52
CA LEU A 129 -5.92 9.15 -10.47
C LEU A 129 -4.45 9.00 -10.86
N ASN A 130 -3.72 10.09 -10.95
CA ASN A 130 -2.28 10.05 -11.19
C ASN A 130 -1.52 10.44 -9.92
N THR A 131 -0.55 9.60 -9.56
CA THR A 131 0.39 9.87 -8.47
C THR A 131 1.28 11.06 -8.85
N HIS A 132 1.93 10.97 -10.01
CA HIS A 132 2.84 11.99 -10.52
C HIS A 132 2.77 12.10 -12.04
N HIS A 133 3.56 13.00 -12.62
CA HIS A 133 3.45 13.40 -14.03
C HIS A 133 4.28 12.55 -15.01
N HIS A 134 5.07 11.57 -14.57
CA HIS A 134 5.87 10.79 -15.51
C HIS A 134 4.98 10.04 -16.51
N PHE A 135 5.51 9.85 -17.72
CA PHE A 135 4.74 9.34 -18.85
C PHE A 135 4.24 7.92 -18.63
N ASP A 136 5.04 7.07 -17.99
CA ASP A 136 4.69 5.71 -17.64
C ASP A 136 3.64 5.59 -16.52
N HIS A 137 3.15 6.71 -15.96
CA HIS A 137 2.00 6.76 -15.06
C HIS A 137 0.81 7.52 -15.65
N THR A 138 1.01 8.26 -16.74
CA THR A 138 0.03 9.21 -17.29
C THR A 138 -0.28 8.99 -18.77
N GLY A 139 0.45 8.11 -19.45
CA GLY A 139 0.41 7.93 -20.90
C GLY A 139 -0.96 7.49 -21.42
N GLY A 140 -1.75 6.78 -20.61
CA GLY A 140 -3.11 6.37 -20.94
C GLY A 140 -4.18 7.44 -20.71
N ASN A 141 -3.86 8.56 -20.04
CA ASN A 141 -4.86 9.52 -19.55
C ASN A 141 -5.79 10.06 -20.64
N VAL A 142 -5.21 10.63 -21.70
CA VAL A 142 -5.96 11.35 -22.74
C VAL A 142 -6.90 10.41 -23.48
N ASP A 143 -6.41 9.22 -23.83
CA ASP A 143 -7.17 8.19 -24.53
C ASP A 143 -8.32 7.67 -23.67
N LEU A 144 -8.05 7.33 -22.41
CA LEU A 144 -9.06 6.80 -21.48
C LEU A 144 -10.13 7.85 -21.18
N LYS A 145 -9.72 9.11 -20.98
CA LYS A 145 -10.64 10.24 -20.82
C LYS A 145 -11.52 10.43 -22.05
N ALA A 146 -10.94 10.44 -23.24
CA ALA A 146 -11.69 10.59 -24.49
C ALA A 146 -12.68 9.43 -24.72
N ARG A 147 -12.28 8.20 -24.36
CA ARG A 147 -13.09 7.00 -24.56
C ARG A 147 -14.26 6.88 -23.58
N TYR A 148 -14.03 7.19 -22.31
CA TYR A 148 -15.00 6.91 -21.24
C TYR A 148 -15.65 8.17 -20.64
N GLY A 149 -15.15 9.36 -20.96
CA GLY A 149 -15.55 10.60 -20.31
C GLY A 149 -15.08 10.70 -18.86
N ALA A 150 -14.07 9.91 -18.48
CA ALA A 150 -13.53 9.87 -17.12
C ALA A 150 -12.95 11.22 -16.70
N LYS A 151 -12.96 11.50 -15.39
CA LYS A 151 -12.33 12.68 -14.80
C LYS A 151 -10.92 12.34 -14.32
N VAL A 152 -9.95 13.12 -14.78
CA VAL A 152 -8.54 12.96 -14.38
C VAL A 152 -8.29 13.79 -13.13
N ILE A 153 -7.71 13.15 -12.13
CA ILE A 153 -7.40 13.69 -10.81
C ILE A 153 -5.90 13.58 -10.60
N GLY A 154 -5.29 14.65 -10.10
CA GLY A 154 -3.86 14.65 -9.82
C GLY A 154 -3.44 15.77 -8.87
N SER A 155 -2.14 15.83 -8.60
CA SER A 155 -1.56 16.88 -7.77
C SER A 155 -1.72 18.26 -8.41
N ASN A 156 -2.08 19.25 -7.60
CA ASN A 156 -2.16 20.65 -8.02
C ASN A 156 -0.81 21.23 -8.42
N ILE A 157 0.29 20.75 -7.82
CA ILE A 157 1.66 21.16 -8.20
C ILE A 157 1.99 20.69 -9.64
N ASP A 158 1.45 19.54 -10.03
CA ASP A 158 1.66 18.94 -11.35
C ASP A 158 0.51 19.19 -12.32
N ARG A 159 -0.38 20.15 -12.03
CA ARG A 159 -1.57 20.42 -12.84
C ARG A 159 -1.25 20.64 -14.32
N ASP A 160 -0.19 21.37 -14.62
CA ASP A 160 0.21 21.66 -16.00
C ASP A 160 1.03 20.52 -16.64
N ARG A 161 1.46 19.54 -15.85
CA ARG A 161 2.26 18.38 -16.28
C ARG A 161 1.43 17.11 -16.46
N ILE A 162 0.29 16.98 -15.76
CA ILE A 162 -0.61 15.82 -15.84
C ILE A 162 -1.57 15.98 -17.04
N PRO A 163 -1.46 15.15 -18.09
CA PRO A 163 -2.29 15.26 -19.27
C PRO A 163 -3.77 15.08 -18.95
N GLY A 164 -4.58 16.08 -19.32
CA GLY A 164 -6.04 16.00 -19.24
C GLY A 164 -6.63 16.18 -17.85
N ILE A 165 -5.86 16.65 -16.85
CA ILE A 165 -6.36 16.87 -15.49
C ILE A 165 -7.66 17.71 -15.45
N ASP A 166 -8.65 17.24 -14.69
CA ASP A 166 -9.91 17.95 -14.41
C ASP A 166 -9.96 18.45 -12.96
N ILE A 167 -9.41 17.67 -12.03
CA ILE A 167 -9.47 17.91 -10.59
C ILE A 167 -8.04 17.92 -10.04
N SER A 168 -7.62 19.06 -9.50
CA SER A 168 -6.31 19.25 -8.88
C SER A 168 -6.43 19.27 -7.36
N LEU A 169 -5.65 18.44 -6.66
CA LEU A 169 -5.68 18.31 -5.20
C LEU A 169 -4.33 18.72 -4.55
N ASN A 170 -4.38 19.20 -3.31
CA ASN A 170 -3.22 19.59 -2.50
C ASN A 170 -2.98 18.60 -1.35
N ASP A 171 -1.84 18.76 -0.65
CA ASP A 171 -1.56 18.01 0.58
C ASP A 171 -2.67 18.20 1.62
N GLY A 172 -3.11 17.12 2.24
CA GLY A 172 -4.16 17.15 3.27
C GLY A 172 -5.58 17.29 2.75
N ASP A 173 -5.79 17.43 1.43
CA ASP A 173 -7.12 17.40 0.86
C ASP A 173 -7.76 16.00 1.04
N THR A 174 -9.08 15.99 1.21
CA THR A 174 -9.88 14.77 1.16
C THR A 174 -10.77 14.80 -0.08
N TRP A 175 -10.75 13.72 -0.85
CA TRP A 175 -11.61 13.51 -2.00
C TRP A 175 -12.50 12.28 -1.79
N MET A 176 -13.68 12.25 -2.41
CA MET A 176 -14.62 11.14 -2.26
C MET A 176 -14.63 10.24 -3.50
N PHE A 177 -14.20 8.99 -3.33
CA PHE A 177 -14.37 7.94 -4.33
C PHE A 177 -15.59 7.09 -3.96
N ALA A 178 -16.74 7.30 -4.59
CA ALA A 178 -17.93 6.46 -4.38
C ALA A 178 -18.37 6.29 -2.90
N GLY A 179 -18.09 7.28 -2.04
CA GLY A 179 -18.39 7.20 -0.60
C GLY A 179 -17.20 6.79 0.27
N HIS A 180 -16.07 6.39 -0.33
CA HIS A 180 -14.79 6.17 0.33
C HIS A 180 -14.01 7.48 0.42
N GLU A 181 -13.52 7.81 1.62
CA GLU A 181 -12.61 8.94 1.80
C GLU A 181 -11.22 8.59 1.24
N VAL A 182 -10.74 9.46 0.36
CA VAL A 182 -9.40 9.42 -0.22
C VAL A 182 -8.62 10.62 0.34
N HIS A 183 -7.61 10.35 1.16
CA HIS A 183 -6.77 11.40 1.73
C HIS A 183 -5.53 11.59 0.88
N VAL A 184 -5.28 12.83 0.45
CA VAL A 184 -4.09 13.17 -0.33
C VAL A 184 -2.93 13.42 0.63
N ILE A 185 -1.82 12.73 0.39
CA ILE A 185 -0.59 12.89 1.15
C ILE A 185 0.48 13.36 0.17
N ALA A 186 0.93 14.60 0.32
CA ALA A 186 2.05 15.09 -0.45
C ALA A 186 3.33 14.41 0.03
N THR A 187 3.72 13.42 -0.75
CA THR A 187 5.03 12.78 -0.79
C THR A 187 5.50 12.88 -2.23
N PRO A 188 5.77 14.10 -2.73
CA PRO A 188 5.66 14.43 -4.16
C PRO A 188 4.83 13.42 -5.00
N GLY A 189 3.49 13.37 -4.77
CA GLY A 189 2.55 12.66 -5.65
C GLY A 189 1.68 11.49 -5.13
N HIS A 190 1.03 11.51 -3.94
CA HIS A 190 0.34 10.29 -3.46
C HIS A 190 -1.05 10.47 -2.84
N THR A 191 -1.84 9.39 -2.86
CA THR A 191 -3.21 9.32 -2.34
C THR A 191 -3.48 8.03 -1.56
N LYS A 192 -4.16 8.13 -0.42
CA LYS A 192 -4.59 7.02 0.45
C LYS A 192 -6.09 6.78 0.29
N ALA A 193 -6.56 5.52 0.23
CA ALA A 193 -7.99 5.17 0.24
C ALA A 193 -8.24 3.93 1.12
N SER A 194 -9.16 4.01 2.08
CA SER A 194 -9.72 2.88 2.87
C SER A 194 -8.82 1.63 3.07
N GLY A 195 -7.80 1.70 3.94
CA GLY A 195 -6.91 0.56 4.25
C GLY A 195 -5.87 0.22 3.18
N ALA A 196 -5.82 1.00 2.10
CA ALA A 196 -4.85 0.93 1.03
C ALA A 196 -4.18 2.29 0.80
N ILE A 197 -2.96 2.26 0.26
CA ILE A 197 -2.27 3.46 -0.19
C ILE A 197 -1.61 3.23 -1.55
N PHE A 198 -1.79 4.18 -2.45
CA PHE A 198 -1.14 4.21 -3.74
C PHE A 198 0.08 5.11 -3.65
N THR A 199 1.24 4.47 -3.72
CA THR A 199 2.56 5.05 -3.37
C THR A 199 3.43 5.33 -4.58
N GLY A 200 2.88 5.19 -5.80
CA GLY A 200 3.53 5.55 -7.05
C GLY A 200 5.01 5.16 -7.01
N ASP A 201 5.85 6.16 -7.19
CA ASP A 201 7.30 5.98 -7.17
C ASP A 201 7.97 6.43 -5.86
N THR A 202 7.21 6.80 -4.82
CA THR A 202 7.82 7.17 -3.53
C THR A 202 8.31 5.95 -2.78
N LEU A 203 7.45 4.95 -2.57
CA LEU A 203 7.75 3.76 -1.78
C LEU A 203 7.50 2.52 -2.62
N PHE A 204 8.52 1.67 -2.75
CA PHE A 204 8.39 0.33 -3.30
C PHE A 204 8.59 -0.70 -2.21
N SER A 205 8.22 -1.95 -2.47
CA SER A 205 8.65 -3.02 -1.58
C SER A 205 10.19 -3.09 -1.56
N LEU A 206 10.76 -2.91 -0.37
CA LEU A 206 12.20 -2.93 -0.07
C LEU A 206 13.03 -1.77 -0.66
N SER A 207 12.43 -0.70 -1.18
CA SER A 207 13.19 0.49 -1.61
C SER A 207 12.32 1.75 -1.69
N CYS A 208 12.89 2.84 -2.19
CA CYS A 208 12.19 4.08 -2.49
C CYS A 208 12.58 4.58 -3.89
N GLY A 209 11.83 5.56 -4.40
CA GLY A 209 12.09 6.21 -5.67
C GLY A 209 13.49 6.78 -5.81
N LYS A 210 13.98 6.79 -7.05
CA LYS A 210 15.17 7.59 -7.39
C LYS A 210 14.80 9.08 -7.31
N LEU A 211 15.72 9.86 -6.78
CA LEU A 211 15.54 11.30 -6.58
C LEU A 211 15.85 12.06 -7.87
N PHE A 212 14.87 12.17 -8.77
CA PHE A 212 15.02 12.96 -10.00
C PHE A 212 14.81 14.46 -9.77
N GLU A 213 13.81 14.83 -8.96
CA GLU A 213 13.43 16.24 -8.72
C GLU A 213 13.57 16.67 -7.25
N GLY A 214 13.71 15.73 -6.31
CA GLY A 214 13.71 15.99 -4.87
C GLY A 214 15.06 15.77 -4.18
N THR A 215 15.12 16.06 -2.88
CA THR A 215 16.30 15.83 -2.02
C THR A 215 16.14 14.59 -1.13
N PRO A 216 17.24 14.01 -0.60
CA PRO A 216 17.16 12.92 0.36
C PRO A 216 16.30 13.24 1.59
N GLU A 217 16.36 14.47 2.08
CA GLU A 217 15.57 14.94 3.23
C GLU A 217 14.07 14.94 2.89
N GLN A 218 13.69 15.37 1.69
CA GLN A 218 12.30 15.34 1.23
C GLN A 218 11.77 13.91 1.10
N MET A 219 12.58 12.98 0.57
CA MET A 219 12.22 11.57 0.50
C MET A 219 12.09 10.96 1.90
N HIS A 220 13.05 11.24 2.79
CA HIS A 220 12.99 10.75 4.17
C HIS A 220 11.73 11.20 4.89
N LEU A 221 11.40 12.50 4.85
CA LEU A 221 10.16 13.05 5.42
C LEU A 221 8.92 12.43 4.77
N SER A 222 8.98 12.13 3.47
CA SER A 222 7.89 11.46 2.77
C SER A 222 7.68 10.04 3.29
N LEU A 223 8.75 9.26 3.44
CA LEU A 223 8.70 7.91 4.00
C LEU A 223 8.23 7.92 5.46
N GLU A 224 8.67 8.89 6.27
CA GLU A 224 8.18 9.04 7.64
C GLU A 224 6.65 9.18 7.69
N LYS A 225 6.06 10.04 6.84
CA LYS A 225 4.59 10.16 6.75
C LYS A 225 3.91 8.82 6.46
N LEU A 226 4.52 7.98 5.61
CA LEU A 226 3.97 6.66 5.25
C LEU A 226 4.10 5.66 6.39
N THR A 227 5.20 5.69 7.16
CA THR A 227 5.39 4.80 8.32
C THR A 227 4.45 5.09 9.49
N LEU A 228 3.81 6.27 9.51
CA LEU A 228 2.80 6.62 10.52
C LEU A 228 1.40 6.05 10.21
N LEU A 229 1.24 5.40 9.06
CA LEU A 229 -0.01 4.72 8.72
C LEU A 229 -0.19 3.44 9.54
N PRO A 230 -1.44 2.94 9.71
CA PRO A 230 -1.69 1.67 10.38
C PRO A 230 -0.86 0.52 9.79
N GLU A 231 -0.35 -0.38 10.63
CA GLU A 231 0.52 -1.50 10.21
C GLU A 231 -0.15 -2.44 9.18
N ASP A 232 -1.47 -2.51 9.18
CA ASP A 232 -2.27 -3.32 8.25
C ASP A 232 -2.59 -2.60 6.92
N THR A 233 -2.00 -1.43 6.68
CA THR A 233 -2.18 -0.69 5.43
C THR A 233 -1.52 -1.42 4.27
N ASN A 234 -2.28 -1.78 3.24
CA ASN A 234 -1.75 -2.36 2.02
C ASN A 234 -1.09 -1.29 1.13
N ILE A 235 0.16 -1.53 0.72
CA ILE A 235 0.93 -0.63 -0.16
C ILE A 235 0.84 -1.12 -1.60
N TYR A 236 0.39 -0.23 -2.48
CA TYR A 236 0.32 -0.43 -3.93
C TYR A 236 1.28 0.58 -4.59
N CYS A 237 2.36 0.08 -5.20
CA CYS A 237 3.46 0.89 -5.72
C CYS A 237 3.56 0.79 -7.24
N GLY A 238 4.21 1.76 -7.88
CA GLY A 238 4.20 1.95 -9.32
C GLY A 238 4.83 0.83 -10.13
N HIS A 239 5.77 0.07 -9.54
CA HIS A 239 6.61 -0.87 -10.27
C HIS A 239 6.91 -2.17 -9.54
N GLU A 240 7.15 -3.22 -10.32
CA GLU A 240 7.63 -4.53 -9.88
C GLU A 240 9.17 -4.57 -9.73
N TYR A 241 9.69 -3.78 -8.79
CA TYR A 241 11.13 -3.74 -8.48
C TYR A 241 11.53 -4.68 -7.34
N THR A 242 10.59 -5.44 -6.78
CA THR A 242 10.75 -6.12 -5.49
C THR A 242 11.93 -7.09 -5.47
N LEU A 243 12.16 -7.83 -6.57
CA LEU A 243 13.27 -8.78 -6.66
C LEU A 243 14.65 -8.12 -6.82
N SER A 244 14.75 -6.99 -7.50
CA SER A 244 16.01 -6.23 -7.54
C SER A 244 16.28 -5.56 -6.20
N ASN A 245 15.24 -5.02 -5.57
CA ASN A 245 15.34 -4.34 -4.28
C ASN A 245 15.79 -5.31 -3.19
N SER A 246 15.26 -6.54 -3.17
CA SER A 246 15.67 -7.55 -2.19
C SER A 246 17.15 -7.91 -2.28
N LYS A 247 17.73 -7.94 -3.49
CA LYS A 247 19.17 -8.17 -3.68
C LYS A 247 20.01 -7.04 -3.10
N PHE A 248 19.58 -5.79 -3.29
CA PHE A 248 20.25 -4.63 -2.70
C PHE A 248 20.12 -4.65 -1.18
N ALA A 249 18.92 -4.86 -0.64
CA ALA A 249 18.68 -4.93 0.79
C ALA A 249 19.54 -6.01 1.47
N LEU A 250 19.62 -7.21 0.89
CA LEU A 250 20.47 -8.30 1.40
C LEU A 250 21.98 -8.01 1.30
N SER A 251 22.41 -7.10 0.43
CA SER A 251 23.80 -6.64 0.39
C SER A 251 24.15 -5.71 1.55
N ILE A 252 23.15 -5.09 2.18
CA ILE A 252 23.30 -4.18 3.32
C ILE A 252 23.07 -4.93 4.64
N GLU A 253 22.01 -5.74 4.73
CA GLU A 253 21.64 -6.52 5.91
C GLU A 253 21.60 -8.03 5.62
N PRO A 254 22.75 -8.67 5.36
CA PRO A 254 22.80 -10.07 4.96
C PRO A 254 22.32 -11.03 6.04
N GLU A 255 22.42 -10.67 7.32
CA GLU A 255 22.07 -11.53 8.47
C GLU A 255 20.61 -11.34 8.94
N ASN A 256 19.81 -10.50 8.27
CA ASN A 256 18.41 -10.28 8.63
C ASN A 256 17.53 -11.45 8.16
N GLU A 257 17.15 -12.35 9.07
CA GLU A 257 16.39 -13.57 8.79
C GLU A 257 14.99 -13.30 8.20
N GLU A 258 14.33 -12.20 8.61
CA GLU A 258 13.03 -11.80 8.06
C GLU A 258 13.18 -11.36 6.61
N LEU A 259 14.19 -10.55 6.30
CA LEU A 259 14.51 -10.11 4.95
C LEU A 259 14.90 -11.30 4.04
N GLN A 260 15.70 -12.23 4.54
CA GLN A 260 16.05 -13.45 3.78
C GLN A 260 14.81 -14.27 3.43
N SER A 261 13.92 -14.47 4.40
CA SER A 261 12.67 -15.23 4.22
C SER A 261 11.75 -14.53 3.21
N TYR A 262 11.61 -13.21 3.33
CA TYR A 262 10.81 -12.42 2.40
C TYR A 262 11.39 -12.41 0.99
N ALA A 263 12.71 -12.22 0.83
CA ALA A 263 13.40 -12.27 -0.45
C ALA A 263 13.25 -13.65 -1.15
N ALA A 264 13.30 -14.75 -0.39
CA ALA A 264 13.07 -16.08 -0.92
C ALA A 264 11.62 -16.26 -1.41
N ASN A 265 10.64 -15.72 -0.67
CA ASN A 265 9.24 -15.71 -1.11
C ASN A 265 9.05 -14.91 -2.41
N ILE A 266 9.62 -13.70 -2.49
CA ILE A 266 9.62 -12.86 -3.69
C ILE A 266 10.21 -13.62 -4.88
N ALA A 267 11.37 -14.26 -4.71
CA ALA A 267 11.98 -15.04 -5.79
C ALA A 267 11.08 -16.19 -6.29
N ASN A 268 10.30 -16.81 -5.40
CA ASN A 268 9.34 -17.85 -5.77
C ASN A 268 8.11 -17.30 -6.50
N LEU A 269 7.59 -16.13 -6.11
CA LEU A 269 6.50 -15.44 -6.80
C LEU A 269 6.94 -15.03 -8.22
N ARG A 270 8.10 -14.38 -8.34
CA ARG A 270 8.63 -13.93 -9.64
C ARG A 270 8.96 -15.08 -10.59
N LYS A 271 9.42 -16.24 -10.09
CA LYS A 271 9.59 -17.46 -10.91
C LYS A 271 8.28 -17.96 -11.52
N LYS A 272 7.14 -17.64 -10.92
CA LYS A 272 5.80 -17.98 -11.40
C LYS A 272 5.14 -16.82 -12.18
N ASN A 273 5.87 -15.74 -12.44
CA ASN A 273 5.36 -14.49 -13.02
C ASN A 273 4.16 -13.91 -12.24
N LEU A 274 4.18 -14.05 -10.91
CA LEU A 274 3.20 -13.43 -10.03
C LEU A 274 3.78 -12.14 -9.44
N PRO A 275 2.97 -11.07 -9.26
CA PRO A 275 3.30 -9.94 -8.41
C PRO A 275 3.70 -10.35 -6.99
#